data_AF-A0A0L7L4J5-F1
#
_entry.id   AF-A0A0L7L4J5-F1
#
_cell.length_a   1.000
_cell.length_b   1.000
_cell.length_c   1.000
_cell.angle_alpha   90.00
_cell.angle_beta   90.00
_cell.angle_gamma   90.00
#
_symmetry.space_group_name_H-M   'P 1'
#
loop_
_entity.id
_entity.type
_entity.pdbx_description
1 polymer ?
#
loop_
_entity_poly.entity_id
_entity_poly.type
_entity_poly.pdbx_seq_one_letter_code
_entity_poly.pdbx_strand_id
1 'polypeptide(L)'
;MPISLYLVVLLAVAARAQQTSEPIAIIRQESEGPNVDGSYKWLYETANEINAEESGYVKNFGKGEGEEVQVAEGKFSYKAPDGSVIALTYIADENGFQPQGEHLPTPPPIPPAIQKALEYLKTLPPSAQGASSNTQPQYQPAPFKNRPRF
;
A
#
# COMPACT_ATOMS: atom_id res chain seq x y z
N MET A 1 -55.83 -46.26 25.48
CA MET A 1 -55.62 -45.79 24.09
C MET A 1 -55.99 -44.31 24.06
N PRO A 2 -55.23 -43.39 23.45
CA PRO A 2 -53.79 -43.13 23.50
C PRO A 2 -53.43 -41.66 23.91
N ILE A 3 -52.24 -41.53 24.51
CA ILE A 3 -51.20 -40.46 24.45
C ILE A 3 -51.58 -39.14 23.74
N SER A 4 -51.37 -38.00 24.42
CA SER A 4 -50.78 -36.83 23.76
C SER A 4 -49.94 -35.99 24.73
N LEU A 5 -48.62 -36.16 24.58
CA LEU A 5 -47.54 -35.37 25.15
C LEU A 5 -47.50 -34.00 24.46
N TYR A 6 -47.51 -32.89 25.20
CA TYR A 6 -47.03 -31.61 24.66
C TYR A 6 -45.88 -31.08 25.51
N LEU A 7 -44.73 -31.16 24.86
CA LEU A 7 -43.43 -30.59 25.18
C LEU A 7 -43.54 -29.06 25.20
N VAL A 8 -43.36 -28.43 26.37
CA VAL A 8 -43.08 -26.99 26.43
C VAL A 8 -41.57 -26.83 26.51
N VAL A 9 -40.96 -26.63 25.34
CA VAL A 9 -39.59 -26.14 25.21
C VAL A 9 -39.57 -24.71 25.76
N LEU A 10 -39.03 -24.54 26.96
CA LEU A 10 -38.60 -23.23 27.45
C LEU A 10 -37.43 -22.77 26.59
N LEU A 11 -37.75 -21.94 25.60
CA LEU A 11 -36.80 -21.11 24.88
C LEU A 11 -36.05 -20.24 25.89
N ALA A 12 -34.82 -20.65 26.21
CA ALA A 12 -33.82 -19.75 26.76
C ALA A 12 -33.47 -18.75 25.65
N VAL A 13 -34.22 -17.65 25.60
CA VAL A 13 -33.85 -16.48 24.81
C VAL A 13 -32.53 -15.98 25.40
N ALA A 14 -31.43 -16.33 24.73
CA ALA A 14 -30.14 -15.73 24.97
C ALA A 14 -30.28 -14.23 24.68
N ALA A 15 -30.52 -13.45 25.73
CA ALA A 15 -30.32 -12.01 25.71
C ALA A 15 -28.84 -11.78 25.39
N ARG A 16 -28.55 -11.63 24.10
CA ARG A 16 -27.34 -10.96 23.63
C ARG A 16 -27.50 -9.55 24.21
N ALA A 17 -26.88 -9.27 25.35
CA ALA A 17 -26.76 -7.89 25.81
C ALA A 17 -26.05 -7.15 24.69
N GLN A 18 -26.81 -6.40 23.89
CA GLN A 18 -26.26 -5.46 22.94
C GLN A 18 -25.48 -4.48 23.80
N GLN A 19 -24.15 -4.63 23.85
CA GLN A 19 -23.30 -3.61 24.45
C GLN A 19 -23.52 -2.36 23.61
N THR A 20 -24.41 -1.48 24.07
CA THR A 20 -24.57 -0.15 23.53
C THR A 20 -23.33 0.62 23.94
N SER A 21 -22.24 0.47 23.19
CA SER A 21 -21.09 1.35 23.32
C SER A 21 -21.52 2.73 22.83
N GLU A 22 -21.36 3.74 23.67
CA GLU A 22 -21.55 5.13 23.24
C GLU A 22 -20.68 5.42 22.00
N PRO A 23 -21.16 6.23 21.05
CA PRO A 23 -20.39 6.59 19.88
C PRO A 23 -19.10 7.32 20.30
N ILE A 24 -17.98 6.95 19.69
CA ILE A 24 -16.69 7.56 19.96
C ILE A 24 -16.65 8.93 19.27
N ALA A 25 -16.36 9.98 20.03
CA ALA A 25 -16.33 11.34 19.51
C ALA A 25 -15.10 11.58 18.61
N ILE A 26 -15.27 12.47 17.62
CA ILE A 26 -14.15 13.09 16.88
C ILE A 26 -13.70 14.30 17.67
N ILE A 27 -12.43 14.34 18.07
CA ILE A 27 -11.84 15.45 18.85
C ILE A 27 -11.19 16.51 17.97
N ARG A 28 -10.74 16.13 16.78
CA ARG A 28 -10.18 17.03 15.78
C ARG A 28 -10.53 16.55 14.39
N GLN A 29 -10.83 17.47 13.50
CA GLN A 29 -11.03 17.20 12.09
C GLN A 29 -10.64 18.44 11.29
N GLU A 30 -9.78 18.25 10.29
CA GLU A 30 -9.41 19.31 9.34
C GLU A 30 -9.53 18.74 7.92
N SER A 31 -9.93 19.59 6.99
CA SER A 31 -10.04 19.23 5.57
C SER A 31 -9.81 20.48 4.74
N GLU A 32 -8.87 20.38 3.81
CA GLU A 32 -8.43 21.43 2.90
C GLU A 32 -8.38 20.90 1.47
N GLY A 33 -8.84 21.72 0.52
CA GLY A 33 -8.92 21.37 -0.88
C GLY A 33 -10.18 20.56 -1.27
N PRO A 34 -10.18 19.89 -2.44
CA PRO A 34 -9.10 19.88 -3.41
C PRO A 34 -8.86 21.27 -4.02
N ASN A 35 -7.60 21.64 -4.11
CA ASN A 35 -7.14 22.87 -4.75
C ASN A 35 -7.16 22.70 -6.27
N VAL A 36 -7.02 23.83 -6.98
CA VAL A 36 -7.01 23.84 -8.45
C VAL A 36 -5.89 23.01 -9.07
N ASP A 37 -4.80 22.78 -8.33
CA ASP A 37 -3.64 21.97 -8.73
C ASP A 37 -3.78 20.48 -8.35
N GLY A 38 -4.95 20.07 -7.86
CA GLY A 38 -5.23 18.71 -7.41
C GLY A 38 -4.63 18.38 -6.03
N SER A 39 -4.03 19.35 -5.34
CA SER A 39 -3.56 19.14 -3.97
C SER A 39 -4.71 19.14 -2.95
N TYR A 40 -4.59 18.32 -1.92
CA TYR A 40 -5.56 18.27 -0.81
C TYR A 40 -4.86 17.83 0.48
N LYS A 41 -5.52 18.07 1.60
CA LYS A 41 -5.10 17.58 2.90
C LYS A 41 -6.31 17.32 3.78
N TRP A 42 -6.28 16.24 4.54
CA TRP A 42 -7.26 16.00 5.59
C TRP A 42 -6.60 15.33 6.79
N LEU A 43 -7.20 15.51 7.96
CA LEU A 43 -6.88 14.73 9.15
C LEU A 43 -8.11 14.61 10.05
N TYR A 44 -8.12 13.55 10.85
CA TYR A 44 -9.03 13.44 11.99
C TYR A 44 -8.37 12.71 13.15
N GLU A 45 -8.84 13.06 14.34
CA GLU A 45 -8.45 12.44 15.59
C GLU A 45 -9.73 12.10 16.36
N THR A 46 -9.75 10.93 16.98
CA THR A 46 -10.91 10.42 17.74
C THR A 46 -10.57 10.33 19.23
N ALA A 47 -11.60 10.33 20.07
CA ALA A 47 -11.46 10.26 21.52
C ALA A 47 -10.81 8.96 22.02
N ASN A 48 -10.80 7.90 21.21
CA ASN A 48 -10.11 6.65 21.52
C ASN A 48 -8.72 6.54 20.85
N GLU A 49 -8.09 7.68 20.55
CA GLU A 49 -6.71 7.76 20.06
C GLU A 49 -6.49 7.14 18.66
N ILE A 50 -7.55 7.03 17.84
CA ILE A 50 -7.39 6.78 16.40
C ILE A 50 -7.05 8.12 15.74
N ASN A 51 -5.94 8.16 15.03
CA ASN A 51 -5.46 9.30 14.27
C ASN A 51 -5.27 8.90 12.82
N ALA A 52 -5.73 9.73 11.90
CA ALA A 52 -5.50 9.55 10.48
C ALA A 52 -5.24 10.91 9.84
N GLU A 53 -4.26 10.97 8.96
CA GLU A 53 -4.04 12.13 8.10
C GLU A 53 -3.52 11.68 6.74
N GLU A 54 -3.84 12.47 5.73
CA GLU A 54 -3.37 12.28 4.38
C GLU A 54 -3.24 13.63 3.69
N SER A 55 -2.23 13.76 2.86
CA SER A 55 -2.10 14.83 1.88
C SER A 55 -1.81 14.23 0.52
N GLY A 56 -2.42 14.79 -0.51
CA GLY A 56 -2.15 14.37 -1.88
C GLY A 56 -1.89 15.55 -2.80
N TYR A 57 -1.28 15.26 -3.94
CA TYR A 57 -0.98 16.20 -5.01
C TYR A 57 -0.90 15.46 -6.34
N VAL A 58 -1.04 16.20 -7.46
CA VAL A 58 -0.91 15.64 -8.80
C VAL A 58 0.48 15.98 -9.37
N LYS A 59 1.32 14.97 -9.60
CA LYS A 59 2.54 15.11 -10.40
C LYS A 59 2.15 15.41 -11.85
N ASN A 60 2.91 16.30 -12.50
CA ASN A 60 2.68 16.75 -13.88
C ASN A 60 1.30 17.37 -14.14
N PHE A 61 0.69 18.02 -13.14
CA PHE A 61 -0.60 18.68 -13.28
C PHE A 61 -0.66 19.60 -14.52
N GLY A 62 -1.72 19.47 -15.32
CA GLY A 62 -1.96 20.26 -16.53
C GLY A 62 -1.24 19.73 -17.78
N LYS A 63 -0.56 18.57 -17.71
CA LYS A 63 0.07 17.91 -18.87
C LYS A 63 -0.88 16.97 -19.62
N GLY A 64 -2.06 16.69 -19.07
CA GLY A 64 -3.10 15.83 -19.67
C GLY A 64 -3.18 14.46 -19.00
N GLU A 65 -4.34 13.79 -19.16
CA GLU A 65 -4.76 12.59 -18.40
C GLU A 65 -3.79 11.39 -18.47
N GLY A 66 -2.83 11.37 -19.40
CA GLY A 66 -1.85 10.30 -19.55
C GLY A 66 -0.48 10.55 -18.93
N GLU A 67 -0.18 11.79 -18.51
CA GLU A 67 1.08 12.16 -17.85
C GLU A 67 0.88 12.54 -16.38
N GLU A 68 -0.37 12.80 -16.00
CA GLU A 68 -0.77 13.18 -14.65
C GLU A 68 -0.82 11.97 -13.72
N VAL A 69 -0.21 12.11 -12.56
CA VAL A 69 -0.13 11.04 -11.56
C VAL A 69 -0.57 11.59 -10.22
N GLN A 70 -1.64 11.03 -9.68
CA GLN A 70 -2.04 11.32 -8.32
C GLN A 70 -1.06 10.66 -7.35
N VAL A 71 -0.53 11.45 -6.42
CA VAL A 71 0.24 10.98 -5.28
C VAL A 71 -0.55 11.26 -4.01
N ALA A 72 -0.54 10.33 -3.08
CA ALA A 72 -1.07 10.49 -1.74
C ALA A 72 -0.07 9.96 -0.71
N GLU A 73 0.15 10.72 0.35
CA GLU A 73 1.00 10.36 1.46
C GLU A 73 0.17 10.50 2.74
N GLY A 74 0.19 9.49 3.59
CA GLY A 74 -0.62 9.51 4.80
C GLY A 74 -0.03 8.70 5.94
N LYS A 75 -0.61 8.91 7.11
CA LYS A 75 -0.33 8.13 8.30
C LYS A 75 -1.62 7.79 9.02
N PHE A 76 -1.61 6.62 9.64
CA PHE A 76 -2.70 6.10 10.44
C PHE A 76 -2.12 5.51 11.72
N SER A 77 -2.74 5.79 12.85
CA SER A 77 -2.40 5.14 14.12
C SER A 77 -3.63 4.86 14.96
N TYR A 78 -3.54 3.79 15.75
CA TYR A 78 -4.54 3.46 16.76
C TYR A 78 -3.90 2.71 17.92
N LYS A 79 -4.59 2.69 19.05
CA LYS A 79 -4.19 1.90 20.21
C LYS A 79 -4.82 0.52 20.15
N ALA A 80 -3.99 -0.51 20.13
CA ALA A 80 -4.43 -1.89 20.18
C ALA A 80 -4.94 -2.27 21.57
N PRO A 81 -5.73 -3.37 21.70
CA PRO A 81 -6.28 -3.81 22.98
C PRO A 81 -5.24 -4.15 24.06
N ASP A 82 -4.00 -4.42 23.66
CA ASP A 82 -2.86 -4.66 24.56
C ASP A 82 -2.19 -3.37 25.06
N GLY A 83 -2.67 -2.20 24.61
CA GLY A 83 -2.13 -0.89 24.93
C GLY A 83 -0.97 -0.44 24.03
N SER A 84 -0.53 -1.28 23.09
CA SER A 84 0.47 -0.90 22.10
C SER A 84 -0.11 0.08 21.08
N VAL A 85 0.73 0.98 20.56
CA VAL A 85 0.34 1.88 19.47
C VAL A 85 0.75 1.23 18.17
N ILE A 86 -0.24 0.92 17.33
CA ILE A 86 -0.01 0.46 15.96
C ILE A 86 -0.04 1.69 15.07
N ALA A 87 1.06 1.92 14.37
CA ALA A 87 1.21 3.02 13.42
C ALA A 87 1.58 2.49 12.03
N LEU A 88 1.10 3.20 11.02
CA LEU A 88 1.28 2.95 9.60
C LEU A 88 1.55 4.29 8.92
N THR A 89 2.57 4.35 8.09
CA THR A 89 2.75 5.41 7.09
C THR A 89 2.67 4.81 5.70
N TYR A 90 2.28 5.59 4.70
CA TYR A 90 2.22 5.11 3.33
C TYR A 90 2.48 6.22 2.32
N ILE A 91 2.94 5.78 1.16
CA ILE A 91 2.98 6.56 -0.07
C ILE A 91 2.20 5.76 -1.13
N ALA A 92 1.29 6.41 -1.82
CA ALA A 92 0.55 5.87 -2.95
C ALA A 92 0.85 6.72 -4.17
N ASP A 93 1.50 6.12 -5.18
CA ASP A 93 1.87 6.77 -6.44
C ASP A 93 1.82 5.77 -7.62
N GLU A 94 2.51 6.07 -8.72
CA GLU A 94 2.67 5.18 -9.89
C GLU A 94 3.15 3.77 -9.54
N ASN A 95 3.92 3.62 -8.45
CA ASN A 95 4.44 2.35 -8.00
C ASN A 95 3.46 1.59 -7.09
N GLY A 96 2.24 2.12 -6.92
CA GLY A 96 1.18 1.55 -6.09
C GLY A 96 1.27 1.99 -4.63
N PHE A 97 0.61 1.25 -3.76
CA PHE A 97 0.56 1.52 -2.32
C PHE A 97 1.76 0.90 -1.60
N GLN A 98 2.53 1.75 -0.91
CA GLN A 98 3.78 1.38 -0.25
C GLN A 98 3.68 1.63 1.26
N PRO A 99 3.09 0.69 2.03
CA PRO A 99 2.92 0.84 3.46
C PRO A 99 4.20 0.55 4.24
N GLN A 100 4.43 1.29 5.32
CA GLN A 100 5.53 1.14 6.24
C GLN A 100 5.00 1.13 7.68
N GLY A 101 5.38 0.13 8.46
CA GLY A 101 4.99 0.01 9.86
C GLY A 101 5.61 -1.22 10.50
N GLU A 102 5.95 -1.13 11.78
CA GLU A 102 6.62 -2.21 12.55
C GLU A 102 5.82 -3.53 12.58
N HIS A 103 4.51 -3.44 12.40
CA HIS A 103 3.59 -4.58 12.43
C HIS A 103 3.46 -5.29 11.06
N LEU A 104 4.08 -4.76 10.01
CA LEU A 104 3.99 -5.33 8.67
C LEU A 104 4.99 -6.48 8.50
N PRO A 105 4.66 -7.51 7.70
CA PRO A 105 5.60 -8.57 7.37
C PRO A 105 6.85 -7.97 6.69
N THR A 106 8.03 -8.23 7.25
CA THR A 106 9.28 -7.89 6.58
C THR A 106 9.70 -9.03 5.64
N PRO A 107 10.32 -8.72 4.50
CA PRO A 107 10.89 -9.76 3.64
C PRO A 107 11.97 -10.54 4.41
N PRO A 108 12.17 -11.83 4.07
CA PRO A 108 13.18 -12.64 4.74
C PRO A 108 14.58 -12.01 4.59
N PRO A 109 15.48 -12.24 5.55
CA PRO A 109 16.83 -11.67 5.52
C PRO A 109 17.57 -12.10 4.25
N ILE A 110 18.40 -11.20 3.72
CA ILE A 110 19.23 -11.47 2.53
C ILE A 110 20.10 -12.71 2.80
N PRO A 111 20.12 -13.72 1.90
CA PRO A 111 20.96 -14.90 2.06
C PRO A 111 22.45 -14.55 2.24
N PRO A 112 23.20 -15.26 3.12
CA PRO A 112 24.62 -14.95 3.39
C PRO A 112 25.52 -14.92 2.16
N ALA A 113 25.21 -15.70 1.12
CA ALA A 113 25.96 -15.71 -0.13
C ALA A 113 25.86 -14.36 -0.88
N ILE A 114 24.68 -13.74 -0.87
CA ILE A 114 24.47 -12.42 -1.50
C ILE A 114 25.17 -11.34 -0.67
N GLN A 115 25.14 -11.43 0.66
CA GLN A 115 25.89 -10.50 1.52
C GLN A 115 27.40 -10.54 1.23
N LYS A 116 27.98 -11.75 1.14
CA LYS A 116 29.39 -11.94 0.77
C LYS A 116 29.70 -11.39 -0.63
N ALA A 117 28.80 -11.58 -1.58
CA ALA A 117 28.98 -11.04 -2.93
C ALA A 117 28.97 -9.50 -2.92
N LEU A 118 28.07 -8.87 -2.16
CA LEU A 118 28.02 -7.41 -2.01
C LEU A 118 29.26 -6.85 -1.31
N GLU A 119 29.76 -7.53 -0.27
CA GLU A 119 31.03 -7.17 0.39
C GLU A 119 32.21 -7.27 -0.58
N TYR A 120 32.30 -8.35 -1.35
CA TYR A 120 33.34 -8.50 -2.36
C TYR A 120 33.26 -7.40 -3.43
N LEU A 121 32.08 -7.09 -3.97
CA LEU A 121 31.89 -6.01 -4.94
C LEU A 121 32.33 -4.64 -4.41
N LYS A 122 32.09 -4.34 -3.12
CA LYS A 122 32.57 -3.11 -2.48
C LYS A 122 34.09 -3.00 -2.41
N THR A 123 34.80 -4.13 -2.39
CA THR A 123 36.29 -4.15 -2.34
C THR A 123 36.94 -4.04 -3.72
N LEU A 124 36.16 -4.13 -4.79
CA LEU A 124 36.67 -3.97 -6.14
C LEU A 124 37.01 -2.50 -6.40
N PRO A 125 38.13 -2.19 -7.08
CA PRO A 125 38.39 -0.84 -7.57
C PRO A 125 37.27 -0.43 -8.52
N PRO A 126 36.94 0.87 -8.63
CA PRO A 126 35.96 1.36 -9.59
C PRO A 126 36.36 0.86 -10.98
N SER A 127 35.57 -0.07 -11.53
CA SER A 127 35.77 -0.56 -12.87
C SER A 127 35.51 0.59 -13.83
N ALA A 128 36.46 0.88 -14.72
CA ALA A 128 36.32 1.86 -15.82
C ALA A 128 35.25 1.46 -16.87
N GLN A 129 34.28 0.62 -16.50
CA GLN A 129 33.24 0.07 -17.36
C GLN A 129 31.89 0.69 -16.99
N GLY A 130 31.83 2.02 -17.10
CA GLY A 130 30.59 2.76 -17.36
C GLY A 130 30.26 2.85 -18.86
N ALA A 131 31.01 2.15 -19.73
CA ALA A 131 30.66 1.99 -21.13
C ALA A 131 29.91 0.67 -21.30
N SER A 132 28.59 0.72 -21.12
CA SER A 132 27.70 -0.30 -21.65
C SER A 132 27.94 -0.39 -23.17
N SER A 133 28.68 -1.39 -23.64
CA SER A 133 28.59 -1.81 -25.03
C SER A 133 27.19 -2.36 -25.21
N ASN A 134 26.30 -1.50 -25.69
CA ASN A 134 24.99 -1.88 -26.19
C ASN A 134 25.20 -2.76 -27.43
N THR A 135 25.55 -4.03 -27.23
CA THR A 135 25.46 -5.04 -28.29
C THR A 135 24.00 -5.40 -28.44
N GLN A 136 23.23 -4.49 -29.03
CA GLN A 136 22.07 -4.93 -29.80
C GLN A 136 22.60 -5.91 -30.84
N PRO A 137 22.10 -7.15 -30.92
CA PRO A 137 22.37 -7.97 -32.09
C PRO A 137 21.86 -7.18 -33.30
N GLN A 138 22.78 -6.65 -34.10
CA GLN A 138 22.49 -6.06 -35.40
C GLN A 138 21.79 -7.14 -36.23
N TYR A 139 20.47 -7.03 -36.36
CA TYR A 139 19.73 -7.81 -37.33
C TYR A 139 20.19 -7.36 -38.71
N GLN A 140 21.07 -8.12 -39.34
CA GLN A 140 21.36 -7.98 -40.76
C GLN A 140 20.21 -8.64 -41.50
N PRO A 141 19.29 -7.89 -42.16
CA PRO A 141 18.31 -8.54 -43.01
C PRO A 141 19.06 -9.30 -44.10
N ALA A 142 18.74 -10.59 -44.26
CA ALA A 142 19.26 -11.40 -45.35
C ALA A 142 18.97 -10.71 -46.69
N PRO A 143 19.89 -10.76 -47.68
CA PRO A 143 19.63 -10.17 -48.98
C PRO A 143 18.35 -10.79 -49.56
N PHE A 144 17.36 -9.94 -49.85
CA PHE A 144 16.13 -10.36 -50.51
C PHE A 144 16.48 -11.01 -51.84
N LYS A 145 16.38 -12.34 -51.92
CA LYS A 145 16.51 -13.06 -53.18
C LYS A 145 15.18 -12.90 -53.91
N ASN A 146 15.14 -11.99 -54.89
CA ASN A 146 13.98 -11.83 -55.77
C ASN A 146 13.59 -13.18 -56.36
N ARG A 147 12.51 -13.78 -55.85
CA ARG A 147 11.91 -14.97 -56.46
C ARG A 147 11.08 -14.47 -57.65
N PRO A 148 11.20 -15.09 -58.84
CA PRO A 148 10.40 -14.70 -59.98
C PRO A 148 8.91 -14.89 -59.65
N ARG A 149 8.11 -13.89 -60.01
CA ARG A 149 6.66 -13.96 -59.98
C ARG A 149 6.23 -15.03 -60.99
N PHE A 150 5.48 -16.03 -60.52
CA PHE A 150 4.57 -16.79 -61.35
C PHE A 150 3.16 -16.32 -61.02
#